data_AF-A0A7R9FTK0-F1
#
_entry.id   AF-A0A7R9FTK0-F1
#
_cell.length_a   1.000
_cell.length_b   1.000
_cell.length_c   1.000
_cell.angle_alpha   90.00
_cell.angle_beta   90.00
_cell.angle_gamma   90.00
#
_symmetry.space_group_name_H-M   'P 1'
#
loop_
_entity.id
_entity.type
_entity.pdbx_description
1 polymer ?
#
loop_
_entity_poly.entity_id
_entity_poly.type
_entity_poly.pdbx_seq_one_letter_code
_entity_poly.pdbx_strand_id
1 'polypeptide(L)'
;MHHRIEEASMQVVKSFQNGCRIYFAGNGGSAADAQHLAAEFTGRFYKDREPLPAEALHVNTSFLTAVANDYSYDEVYQRMIKAQGRAGDVFFGISTSGNSKNVLLAQEEAKRKGMYVISLTGETGGKMKDSCDILFNVPSTDTPRGFGTRLQKVVSDVPKPMAPIQGKPFLHYVFLYLQQYYIQEVVLSVGYLHEVIEDYFKDEYLGIKVRYCVEEKPLGTGGGIKKAFELIENNAFVLNGDTFFDVNLTELDAFHNNTNADFSMSLKHLTEFDRYGTIALENSRVKGFKEKTYTKDGWINGGVYLTSAEVLNRFNLHEQFSLEKDFLERHLD
;
A
#
# COMPACT_ATOMS: atom_id res chain seq x y z
N MET A 1 20.30 12.28 11.35
CA MET A 1 19.57 11.01 11.51
C MET A 1 20.46 9.91 12.10
N HIS A 2 21.59 9.56 11.48
CA HIS A 2 22.48 8.47 11.93
C HIS A 2 22.89 8.53 13.42
N HIS A 3 23.35 9.68 13.91
CA HIS A 3 23.70 9.85 15.34
C HIS A 3 22.54 9.54 16.29
N ARG A 4 21.30 9.95 15.94
CA ARG A 4 20.12 9.69 16.78
C ARG A 4 19.74 8.20 16.78
N ILE A 5 19.95 7.51 15.66
CA ILE A 5 19.70 6.06 15.56
C ILE A 5 20.67 5.31 16.46
N GLU A 6 21.96 5.68 16.42
CA GLU A 6 22.98 5.09 17.28
C GLU A 6 22.69 5.34 18.76
N GLU A 7 22.38 6.58 19.14
CA GLU A 7 22.00 6.95 20.51
C GLU A 7 20.78 6.16 21.02
N ALA A 8 19.71 6.09 20.22
CA ALA A 8 18.52 5.32 20.55
C ALA A 8 18.85 3.82 20.71
N SER A 9 19.65 3.27 19.79
CA SER A 9 20.03 1.86 19.82
C SER A 9 20.85 1.54 21.06
N MET A 10 21.84 2.38 21.39
CA MET A 10 22.66 2.23 22.59
C MET A 10 21.82 2.30 23.86
N GLN A 11 20.86 3.21 23.92
CA GLN A 11 19.99 3.36 25.08
C GLN A 11 19.06 2.14 25.24
N VAL A 12 18.48 1.63 24.14
CA VAL A 12 17.66 0.40 24.16
C VAL A 12 18.49 -0.80 24.61
N VAL A 13 19.72 -0.94 24.11
CA VAL A 13 20.67 -1.98 24.55
C VAL A 13 20.94 -1.87 26.05
N LYS A 14 21.23 -0.66 26.55
CA LYS A 14 21.46 -0.41 27.97
C LYS A 14 20.25 -0.76 28.83
N SER A 15 19.04 -0.43 28.39
CA SER A 15 17.80 -0.82 29.08
C SER A 15 17.70 -2.34 29.18
N PHE A 16 17.91 -3.09 28.09
CA PHE A 16 17.88 -4.55 28.15
C PHE A 16 18.96 -5.15 29.04
N GLN A 17 20.18 -4.62 29.02
CA GLN A 17 21.26 -5.06 29.90
C GLN A 17 20.94 -4.89 31.40
N ASN A 18 20.07 -3.93 31.73
CA ASN A 18 19.59 -3.70 33.10
C ASN A 18 18.31 -4.49 33.43
N GLY A 19 17.87 -5.41 32.57
CA GLY A 19 16.65 -6.20 32.75
C GLY A 19 15.35 -5.40 32.53
N CYS A 20 15.45 -4.23 31.91
CA CYS A 20 14.31 -3.41 31.52
C CYS A 20 13.71 -3.89 30.18
N ARG A 21 12.60 -3.27 29.79
CA ARG A 21 11.80 -3.64 28.60
C ARG A 21 11.47 -2.43 27.74
N ILE A 22 10.99 -2.69 26.54
CA ILE A 22 10.51 -1.66 25.62
C ILE A 22 9.01 -1.81 25.33
N TYR A 23 8.30 -0.68 25.30
CA TYR A 23 6.88 -0.60 24.98
C TYR A 23 6.65 0.22 23.72
N PHE A 24 5.91 -0.33 22.76
CA PHE A 24 5.58 0.34 21.51
C PHE A 24 4.12 0.79 21.46
N ALA A 25 3.87 2.00 20.95
CA ALA A 25 2.53 2.57 20.82
C ALA A 25 2.36 3.30 19.47
N GLY A 26 1.17 3.20 18.87
CA GLY A 26 0.82 3.90 17.63
C GLY A 26 -0.65 3.68 17.26
N ASN A 27 -1.17 4.36 16.24
CA ASN A 27 -2.54 4.20 15.76
C ASN A 27 -2.58 3.71 14.30
N GLY A 28 -3.56 2.88 13.93
CA GLY A 28 -3.73 2.41 12.55
C GLY A 28 -2.46 1.74 12.00
N GLY A 29 -1.92 2.25 10.87
CA GLY A 29 -0.66 1.75 10.31
C GLY A 29 0.53 1.84 11.28
N SER A 30 0.58 2.88 12.13
CA SER A 30 1.60 3.00 13.17
C SER A 30 1.45 1.95 14.26
N ALA A 31 0.22 1.45 14.50
CA ALA A 31 0.00 0.33 15.41
C ALA A 31 0.56 -0.97 14.79
N ALA A 32 0.33 -1.20 13.50
CA ALA A 32 0.90 -2.36 12.80
C ALA A 32 2.44 -2.38 12.85
N ASP A 33 3.09 -1.24 12.62
CA ASP A 33 4.55 -1.11 12.74
C ASP A 33 5.02 -1.32 14.20
N ALA A 34 4.31 -0.77 15.19
CA ALA A 34 4.60 -1.01 16.61
C ALA A 34 4.52 -2.50 16.98
N GLN A 35 3.49 -3.21 16.52
CA GLN A 35 3.34 -4.65 16.75
C GLN A 35 4.44 -5.46 16.06
N HIS A 36 4.77 -5.10 14.83
CA HIS A 36 5.83 -5.76 14.07
C HIS A 36 7.19 -5.59 14.76
N LEU A 37 7.53 -4.36 15.18
CA LEU A 37 8.76 -4.10 15.92
C LEU A 37 8.84 -4.93 17.20
N ALA A 38 7.77 -4.97 18.01
CA ALA A 38 7.73 -5.79 19.22
C ALA A 38 7.99 -7.29 18.93
N ALA A 39 7.43 -7.80 17.83
CA ALA A 39 7.66 -9.18 17.39
C ALA A 39 9.13 -9.45 16.99
N GLU A 40 9.81 -8.49 16.38
CA GLU A 40 11.24 -8.66 16.01
C GLU A 40 12.18 -8.65 17.24
N PHE A 41 11.79 -7.98 18.32
CA PHE A 41 12.54 -8.04 19.59
C PHE A 41 12.35 -9.38 20.32
N THR A 42 11.13 -9.92 20.32
CA THR A 42 10.79 -11.15 21.04
C THR A 42 11.07 -12.43 20.25
N GLY A 43 11.08 -12.36 18.91
CA GLY A 43 11.33 -13.48 18.02
C GLY A 43 12.79 -13.64 17.59
N ARG A 44 12.99 -14.38 16.48
CA ARG A 44 14.30 -14.80 15.96
C ARG A 44 15.02 -13.77 15.07
N PHE A 45 14.32 -12.75 14.58
CA PHE A 45 14.79 -11.78 13.56
C PHE A 45 15.88 -12.36 12.62
N TYR A 46 17.16 -11.97 12.78
CA TYR A 46 18.30 -12.51 12.02
C TYR A 46 19.16 -13.55 12.75
N LYS A 47 19.11 -13.58 14.08
CA LYS A 47 19.96 -14.46 14.91
C LYS A 47 19.08 -15.12 15.94
N ASP A 48 19.27 -16.43 16.08
CA ASP A 48 18.69 -17.15 17.19
C ASP A 48 19.36 -16.66 18.49
N ARG A 49 18.59 -15.93 19.31
CA ARG A 49 19.04 -15.28 20.54
C ARG A 49 17.95 -15.36 21.58
N GLU A 50 18.32 -15.11 22.83
CA GLU A 50 17.32 -14.95 23.89
C GLU A 50 16.33 -13.83 23.52
N PRO A 51 15.03 -14.05 23.80
CA PRO A 51 13.99 -13.08 23.50
C PRO A 51 14.20 -11.81 24.33
N LEU A 52 14.07 -10.65 23.68
CA LEU A 52 14.15 -9.36 24.36
C LEU A 52 12.76 -8.91 24.75
N PRO A 53 12.53 -8.46 26.00
CA PRO A 53 11.20 -8.13 26.49
C PRO A 53 10.65 -6.87 25.81
N ALA A 54 9.74 -7.06 24.87
CA ALA A 54 9.11 -6.00 24.10
C ALA A 54 7.61 -6.27 23.93
N GLU A 55 6.79 -5.23 24.05
CA GLU A 55 5.34 -5.34 23.95
C GLU A 55 4.76 -4.16 23.15
N ALA A 56 3.78 -4.44 22.29
CA ALA A 56 2.97 -3.39 21.65
C ALA A 56 1.67 -3.18 22.43
N LEU A 57 1.44 -1.98 22.94
CA LEU A 57 0.42 -1.73 23.96
C LEU A 57 -1.03 -1.97 23.52
N HIS A 58 -1.29 -2.13 22.22
CA HIS A 58 -2.63 -2.32 21.65
C HIS A 58 -3.02 -3.79 21.41
N VAL A 59 -2.09 -4.74 21.55
CA VAL A 59 -2.36 -6.13 21.13
C VAL A 59 -3.30 -6.88 22.07
N ASN A 60 -3.41 -6.46 23.33
CA ASN A 60 -4.44 -6.97 24.24
C ASN A 60 -5.77 -6.25 23.94
N THR A 61 -6.54 -6.82 23.03
CA THR A 61 -7.79 -6.25 22.55
C THR A 61 -8.84 -6.12 23.66
N SER A 62 -8.90 -7.08 24.60
CA SER A 62 -9.80 -7.01 25.75
C SER A 62 -9.48 -5.81 26.66
N PHE A 63 -8.20 -5.54 26.92
CA PHE A 63 -7.78 -4.34 27.66
C PHE A 63 -8.10 -3.07 26.88
N LEU A 64 -7.77 -3.04 25.59
CA LEU A 64 -7.95 -1.86 24.73
C LEU A 64 -9.42 -1.42 24.70
N THR A 65 -10.35 -2.36 24.50
CA THR A 65 -11.78 -2.07 24.44
C THR A 65 -12.35 -1.69 25.80
N ALA A 66 -11.93 -2.35 26.88
CA ALA A 66 -12.39 -2.02 28.24
C ALA A 66 -11.96 -0.60 28.65
N VAL A 67 -10.68 -0.25 28.48
CA VAL A 67 -10.20 1.10 28.86
C VAL A 67 -10.78 2.18 27.95
N ALA A 68 -10.94 1.90 26.65
CA ALA A 68 -11.56 2.84 25.73
C ALA A 68 -13.03 3.11 26.09
N ASN A 69 -13.77 2.08 26.53
CA ASN A 69 -15.16 2.17 26.96
C ASN A 69 -15.32 2.91 28.30
N ASP A 70 -14.49 2.57 29.28
CA ASP A 70 -14.68 3.03 30.66
C ASP A 70 -14.05 4.40 30.94
N TYR A 71 -13.03 4.79 30.17
CA TYR A 71 -12.31 6.05 30.33
C TYR A 71 -12.37 6.88 29.04
N SER A 72 -11.56 6.50 28.05
CA SER A 72 -11.48 7.13 26.73
C SER A 72 -10.45 6.37 25.90
N TYR A 73 -10.62 6.36 24.57
CA TYR A 73 -9.57 5.91 23.67
C TYR A 73 -8.25 6.70 23.85
N ASP A 74 -8.32 7.94 24.33
CA ASP A 74 -7.16 8.77 24.64
C ASP A 74 -6.29 8.19 25.78
N GLU A 75 -6.84 7.40 26.68
CA GLU A 75 -6.12 6.95 27.88
C GLU A 75 -5.55 5.54 27.77
N VAL A 76 -5.84 4.82 26.69
CA VAL A 76 -5.55 3.38 26.55
C VAL A 76 -4.07 3.04 26.76
N TYR A 77 -3.16 3.78 26.11
CA TYR A 77 -1.72 3.55 26.25
C TYR A 77 -1.18 4.07 27.57
N GLN A 78 -1.66 5.23 28.02
CA GLN A 78 -1.26 5.80 29.30
C GLN A 78 -1.58 4.85 30.46
N ARG A 79 -2.75 4.22 30.43
CA ARG A 79 -3.19 3.28 31.47
C ARG A 79 -2.28 2.06 31.54
N MET A 80 -1.83 1.55 30.39
CA MET A 80 -0.89 0.42 30.37
C MET A 80 0.50 0.81 30.89
N ILE A 81 1.00 2.00 30.52
CA ILE A 81 2.27 2.51 31.07
C ILE A 81 2.16 2.75 32.59
N LYS A 82 1.04 3.30 33.07
CA LYS A 82 0.73 3.41 34.52
C LYS A 82 0.78 2.05 35.21
N ALA A 83 0.25 1.00 34.60
CA ALA A 83 0.21 -0.33 35.19
C ALA A 83 1.56 -1.06 35.15
N GLN A 84 2.27 -1.03 34.01
CA GLN A 84 3.38 -1.94 33.75
C GLN A 84 4.74 -1.25 33.62
N GLY A 85 4.79 0.03 33.23
CA GLY A 85 6.04 0.76 33.01
C GLY A 85 6.86 0.95 34.31
N ARG A 86 8.18 0.83 34.21
CA ARG A 86 9.13 0.99 35.31
C ARG A 86 10.26 1.94 34.93
N ALA A 87 10.90 2.54 35.91
CA ALA A 87 12.09 3.36 35.67
C ALA A 87 13.16 2.54 34.92
N GLY A 88 13.77 3.14 33.90
CA GLY A 88 14.75 2.48 33.02
C GLY A 88 14.14 1.72 31.82
N ASP A 89 12.83 1.47 31.79
CA ASP A 89 12.15 0.97 30.59
C ASP A 89 12.18 2.01 29.47
N VAL A 90 11.95 1.56 28.24
CA VAL A 90 11.85 2.41 27.05
C VAL A 90 10.40 2.49 26.59
N PHE A 91 9.92 3.69 26.30
CA PHE A 91 8.69 3.91 25.55
C PHE A 91 9.02 4.39 24.15
N PHE A 92 8.45 3.75 23.14
CA PHE A 92 8.58 4.12 21.73
C PHE A 92 7.20 4.48 21.15
N GLY A 93 6.96 5.77 20.97
CA GLY A 93 5.70 6.29 20.42
C GLY A 93 5.81 6.59 18.93
N ILE A 94 4.85 6.11 18.13
CA ILE A 94 4.77 6.35 16.69
C ILE A 94 3.50 7.16 16.38
N SER A 95 3.67 8.35 15.81
CA SER A 95 2.57 9.25 15.47
C SER A 95 2.96 10.17 14.32
N THR A 96 2.39 9.97 13.13
CA THR A 96 2.73 10.78 11.94
C THR A 96 2.53 12.28 12.19
N SER A 97 1.48 12.68 12.89
CA SER A 97 1.22 14.08 13.24
C SER A 97 2.03 14.59 14.44
N GLY A 98 2.61 13.68 15.24
CA GLY A 98 3.15 13.99 16.57
C GLY A 98 2.11 14.48 17.57
N ASN A 99 0.81 14.36 17.26
CA ASN A 99 -0.29 14.97 18.02
C ASN A 99 -1.37 13.97 18.47
N SER A 100 -1.25 12.68 18.13
CA SER A 100 -2.14 11.63 18.64
C SER A 100 -2.16 11.63 20.16
N LYS A 101 -3.30 12.02 20.73
CA LYS A 101 -3.45 12.27 22.18
C LYS A 101 -3.17 11.02 23.02
N ASN A 102 -3.59 9.84 22.56
CA ASN A 102 -3.29 8.58 23.26
C ASN A 102 -1.80 8.23 23.32
N VAL A 103 -1.04 8.52 22.27
CA VAL A 103 0.42 8.33 22.28
C VAL A 103 1.09 9.40 23.14
N LEU A 104 0.65 10.66 23.04
CA LEU A 104 1.19 11.78 23.81
C LEU A 104 1.01 11.58 25.32
N LEU A 105 -0.19 11.19 25.78
CA LEU A 105 -0.47 10.95 27.20
C LEU A 105 0.35 9.78 27.76
N ALA A 106 0.62 8.75 26.96
CA ALA A 106 1.48 7.64 27.34
C ALA A 106 2.94 8.05 27.44
N GLN A 107 3.40 8.89 26.52
CA GLN A 107 4.73 9.48 26.53
C GLN A 107 4.98 10.35 27.78
N GLU A 108 4.03 11.21 28.13
CA GLU A 108 4.11 12.05 29.34
C GLU A 108 4.17 11.19 30.61
N GLU A 109 3.37 10.12 30.67
CA GLU A 109 3.40 9.18 31.78
C GLU A 109 4.71 8.38 31.86
N ALA A 110 5.26 7.99 30.70
CA ALA A 110 6.56 7.32 30.63
C ALA A 110 7.67 8.20 31.23
N LYS A 111 7.71 9.49 30.86
CA LYS A 111 8.61 10.47 31.48
C LYS A 111 8.42 10.55 32.99
N ARG A 112 7.18 10.65 33.46
CA ARG A 112 6.85 10.71 34.91
C ARG A 112 7.37 9.48 35.67
N LYS A 113 7.42 8.32 35.02
CA LYS A 113 7.92 7.06 35.59
C LYS A 113 9.43 6.86 35.49
N GLY A 114 10.18 7.82 34.92
CA GLY A 114 11.62 7.69 34.71
C GLY A 114 11.97 6.68 33.61
N MET A 115 11.06 6.49 32.64
CA MET A 115 11.34 5.74 31.42
C MET A 115 12.07 6.63 30.42
N TYR A 116 12.82 6.01 29.52
CA TYR A 116 13.42 6.69 28.37
C TYR A 116 12.41 6.75 27.22
N VAL A 117 12.22 7.92 26.62
CA VAL A 117 11.18 8.15 25.61
C VAL A 117 11.80 8.39 24.24
N ILE A 118 11.41 7.54 23.29
CA ILE A 118 11.73 7.67 21.88
C ILE A 118 10.44 7.93 21.10
N SER A 119 10.49 8.90 20.19
CA SER A 119 9.31 9.32 19.43
C SER A 119 9.63 9.33 17.94
N LEU A 120 8.76 8.71 17.13
CA LEU A 120 8.82 8.73 15.68
C LEU A 120 7.62 9.49 15.12
N THR A 121 7.90 10.55 14.37
CA THR A 121 6.88 11.47 13.84
C THR A 121 7.14 11.82 12.38
N GLY A 122 6.17 12.51 11.75
CA GLY A 122 6.42 13.30 10.55
C GLY A 122 7.29 14.53 10.83
N GLU A 123 7.36 15.45 9.87
CA GLU A 123 8.41 16.48 9.81
C GLU A 123 8.43 17.40 11.04
N THR A 124 7.26 17.79 11.54
CA THR A 124 7.16 18.86 12.54
C THR A 124 7.44 18.43 13.98
N GLY A 125 7.43 17.12 14.27
CA GLY A 125 7.52 16.59 15.64
C GLY A 125 6.21 16.67 16.44
N GLY A 126 5.27 17.52 16.03
CA GLY A 126 4.04 17.81 16.79
C GLY A 126 4.32 18.19 18.24
N LYS A 127 3.39 17.85 19.14
CA LYS A 127 3.54 18.00 20.60
C LYS A 127 4.48 16.96 21.22
N MET A 128 4.68 15.82 20.55
CA MET A 128 5.57 14.76 21.04
C MET A 128 7.04 15.20 21.11
N LYS A 129 7.47 16.24 20.40
CA LYS A 129 8.84 16.75 20.52
C LYS A 129 9.16 17.32 21.90
N ASP A 130 8.15 17.81 22.64
CA ASP A 130 8.35 18.55 23.89
C ASP A 130 8.58 17.60 25.09
N SER A 131 8.24 16.32 24.93
CA SER A 131 8.30 15.32 26.02
C SER A 131 9.01 14.02 25.63
N CYS A 132 9.89 14.05 24.62
CA CYS A 132 10.76 12.93 24.23
C CYS A 132 12.21 13.13 24.64
N ASP A 133 12.98 12.05 24.81
CA ASP A 133 14.45 12.10 24.91
C ASP A 133 15.07 12.10 23.50
N ILE A 134 14.55 11.25 22.60
CA ILE A 134 14.95 11.21 21.20
C ILE A 134 13.74 11.37 20.30
N LEU A 135 13.86 12.29 19.35
CA LEU A 135 12.88 12.49 18.28
C LEU A 135 13.45 12.03 16.94
N PHE A 136 12.73 11.18 16.25
CA PHE A 136 12.92 10.85 14.84
C PHE A 136 11.86 11.56 14.01
N ASN A 137 12.27 12.62 13.31
CA ASN A 137 11.43 13.33 12.35
C ASN A 137 11.68 12.72 10.97
N VAL A 138 10.64 12.15 10.39
CA VAL A 138 10.64 11.79 8.97
C VAL A 138 10.29 13.06 8.18
N PRO A 139 11.08 13.48 7.18
CA PRO A 139 10.84 14.71 6.41
C PRO A 139 9.65 14.52 5.46
N SER A 140 8.45 14.45 6.03
CA SER A 140 7.17 14.33 5.33
C SER A 140 6.10 15.09 6.12
N THR A 141 5.35 15.94 5.43
CA THR A 141 4.22 16.72 5.95
C THR A 141 2.87 16.02 5.79
N ASP A 142 2.82 14.89 5.07
CA ASP A 142 1.56 14.26 4.69
C ASP A 142 1.14 13.13 5.63
N THR A 143 0.00 13.30 6.30
CA THR A 143 -0.49 12.46 7.42
C THR A 143 -1.31 11.20 7.05
N PRO A 144 -2.03 11.09 5.91
CA PRO A 144 -2.78 9.88 5.53
C PRO A 144 -1.92 8.69 5.08
N ARG A 145 -0.61 8.88 4.89
CA ARG A 145 0.35 7.80 4.56
C ARG A 145 0.75 7.01 5.80
N GLY A 146 -0.24 6.35 6.41
CA GLY A 146 -0.06 5.48 7.57
C GLY A 146 0.94 4.35 7.28
N PHE A 147 1.78 4.07 8.28
CA PHE A 147 2.88 3.11 8.33
C PHE A 147 2.54 1.62 8.10
N GLY A 148 1.40 1.31 7.46
CA GLY A 148 0.99 -0.03 7.10
C GLY A 148 0.71 -0.15 5.60
N THR A 149 1.70 -0.62 4.84
CA THR A 149 1.54 -1.55 3.70
C THR A 149 2.93 -1.95 3.23
N ARG A 150 3.24 -3.25 3.32
CA ARG A 150 4.54 -3.90 3.05
C ARG A 150 4.98 -3.87 1.57
N LEU A 151 4.69 -2.79 0.85
CA LEU A 151 5.24 -2.47 -0.47
C LEU A 151 5.59 -0.98 -0.66
N GLN A 152 5.16 -0.07 0.23
CA GLN A 152 5.45 1.38 0.11
C GLN A 152 6.73 1.84 0.83
N LYS A 153 7.42 0.99 1.60
CA LYS A 153 8.69 1.34 2.28
C LYS A 153 9.87 1.56 1.31
N VAL A 154 9.65 1.51 0.00
CA VAL A 154 10.68 1.82 -1.02
C VAL A 154 10.25 2.94 -1.98
N VAL A 155 9.13 3.63 -1.72
CA VAL A 155 8.46 4.46 -2.73
C VAL A 155 7.72 5.67 -2.13
N SER A 156 8.39 6.56 -1.39
CA SER A 156 7.75 7.82 -0.99
C SER A 156 7.84 8.90 -2.07
N ASP A 157 8.83 8.81 -2.96
CA ASP A 157 9.19 9.92 -3.85
C ASP A 157 8.84 9.64 -5.32
N VAL A 158 8.32 8.45 -5.63
CA VAL A 158 8.03 8.04 -7.00
C VAL A 158 6.65 7.35 -7.12
N PRO A 159 5.99 7.39 -8.28
CA PRO A 159 4.71 6.71 -8.51
C PRO A 159 4.74 5.21 -8.15
N LYS A 160 3.59 4.59 -7.83
CA LYS A 160 3.53 3.13 -7.53
C LYS A 160 4.16 2.24 -8.61
N PRO A 161 3.96 2.47 -9.93
CA PRO A 161 4.65 1.70 -10.97
C PRO A 161 6.18 1.81 -10.91
N MET A 162 6.71 2.86 -10.26
CA MET A 162 8.14 3.10 -10.08
C MET A 162 8.70 2.47 -8.80
N ALA A 163 7.88 1.76 -8.02
CA ALA A 163 8.30 1.05 -6.82
C ALA A 163 9.47 0.10 -7.13
N PRO A 164 10.66 0.25 -6.51
CA PRO A 164 11.79 -0.59 -6.84
C PRO A 164 11.61 -2.01 -6.28
N ILE A 165 11.79 -2.99 -7.16
CA ILE A 165 11.91 -4.41 -6.89
C ILE A 165 13.27 -4.82 -7.43
N GLN A 166 14.15 -5.32 -6.55
CA GLN A 166 15.54 -5.69 -6.88
C GLN A 166 16.31 -4.60 -7.67
N GLY A 167 16.07 -3.32 -7.36
CA GLY A 167 16.76 -2.19 -7.99
C GLY A 167 16.18 -1.74 -9.35
N LYS A 168 15.07 -2.32 -9.79
CA LYS A 168 14.32 -1.90 -10.99
C LYS A 168 12.89 -1.49 -10.62
N PRO A 169 12.28 -0.48 -11.27
CA PRO A 169 10.90 -0.11 -10.99
C PRO A 169 9.95 -1.28 -11.28
N PHE A 170 8.82 -1.40 -10.58
CA PHE A 170 7.83 -2.45 -10.84
C PHE A 170 7.42 -2.54 -12.31
N LEU A 171 7.24 -1.39 -12.97
CA LEU A 171 6.88 -1.30 -14.37
C LEU A 171 7.95 -1.93 -15.29
N HIS A 172 9.23 -2.02 -14.88
CA HIS A 172 10.25 -2.80 -15.60
C HIS A 172 9.84 -4.26 -15.83
N TYR A 173 9.23 -4.88 -14.81
CA TYR A 173 8.79 -6.28 -14.90
C TYR A 173 7.57 -6.44 -15.80
N VAL A 174 6.71 -5.42 -15.86
CA VAL A 174 5.63 -5.35 -16.85
C VAL A 174 6.23 -5.25 -18.26
N PHE A 175 7.23 -4.41 -18.49
CA PHE A 175 7.93 -4.34 -19.79
C PHE A 175 8.60 -5.65 -20.18
N LEU A 176 9.25 -6.36 -19.25
CA LEU A 176 9.81 -7.69 -19.52
C LEU A 176 8.72 -8.69 -19.93
N TYR A 177 7.57 -8.67 -19.25
CA TYR A 177 6.43 -9.49 -19.61
C TYR A 177 5.89 -9.13 -21.01
N LEU A 178 5.72 -7.84 -21.33
CA LEU A 178 5.28 -7.43 -22.66
C LEU A 178 6.28 -7.80 -23.77
N GLN A 179 7.58 -7.75 -23.47
CA GLN A 179 8.65 -8.16 -24.39
C GLN A 179 8.56 -9.65 -24.73
N GLN A 180 8.19 -10.50 -23.78
CA GLN A 180 8.01 -11.95 -24.00
C GLN A 180 6.91 -12.25 -25.04
N TYR A 181 5.93 -11.36 -25.17
CA TYR A 181 4.84 -11.45 -26.14
C TYR A 181 5.07 -10.56 -27.38
N TYR A 182 6.30 -10.08 -27.60
CA TYR A 182 6.70 -9.29 -28.77
C TYR A 182 5.89 -8.01 -28.99
N ILE A 183 5.40 -7.40 -27.90
CA ILE A 183 4.74 -6.09 -27.96
C ILE A 183 5.77 -5.04 -28.40
N GLN A 184 5.47 -4.31 -29.47
CA GLN A 184 6.39 -3.33 -30.07
C GLN A 184 6.15 -1.91 -29.56
N GLU A 185 4.96 -1.62 -29.04
CA GLU A 185 4.57 -0.27 -28.65
C GLU A 185 3.62 -0.28 -27.45
N VAL A 186 3.86 0.64 -26.52
CA VAL A 186 3.08 0.83 -25.30
C VAL A 186 2.72 2.30 -25.17
N VAL A 187 1.46 2.56 -24.79
CA VAL A 187 1.02 3.88 -24.32
C VAL A 187 0.87 3.82 -22.80
N LEU A 188 1.63 4.64 -22.09
CA LEU A 188 1.52 4.80 -20.64
C LEU A 188 0.53 5.93 -20.34
N SER A 189 -0.65 5.61 -19.80
CA SER A 189 -1.55 6.61 -19.20
C SER A 189 -0.98 7.03 -17.85
N VAL A 190 -0.53 8.27 -17.76
CA VAL A 190 0.25 8.79 -16.63
C VAL A 190 -0.38 10.07 -16.11
N GLY A 191 -0.26 10.31 -14.79
CA GLY A 191 -0.82 11.49 -14.13
C GLY A 191 0.21 12.13 -13.22
N TYR A 192 -0.10 12.25 -11.94
CA TYR A 192 0.80 12.81 -10.93
C TYR A 192 2.22 12.19 -10.98
N LEU A 193 3.25 13.04 -11.07
CA LEU A 193 4.67 12.70 -11.20
C LEU A 193 5.02 11.86 -12.46
N HIS A 194 4.34 12.13 -13.58
CA HIS A 194 4.62 11.44 -14.85
C HIS A 194 6.05 11.65 -15.35
N GLU A 195 6.67 12.78 -15.03
CA GLU A 195 8.03 13.15 -15.45
C GLU A 195 9.06 12.12 -14.96
N VAL A 196 8.84 11.54 -13.78
CA VAL A 196 9.71 10.47 -13.24
C VAL A 196 9.66 9.20 -14.09
N ILE A 197 8.49 8.90 -14.66
CA ILE A 197 8.28 7.74 -15.54
C ILE A 197 8.87 8.04 -16.92
N GLU A 198 8.65 9.25 -17.44
CA GLU A 198 9.23 9.72 -18.71
C GLU A 198 10.76 9.70 -18.68
N ASP A 199 11.38 10.23 -17.63
CA ASP A 199 12.83 10.27 -17.49
C ASP A 199 13.46 8.87 -17.44
N TYR A 200 12.79 7.91 -16.82
CA TYR A 200 13.30 6.54 -16.67
C TYR A 200 13.13 5.71 -17.93
N PHE A 201 11.93 5.70 -18.53
CA PHE A 201 11.59 4.83 -19.65
C PHE A 201 11.89 5.46 -21.01
N LYS A 202 11.88 6.79 -21.12
CA LYS A 202 12.12 7.55 -22.36
C LYS A 202 11.20 7.07 -23.50
N ASP A 203 11.55 7.41 -24.74
CA ASP A 203 10.75 7.04 -25.92
C ASP A 203 10.87 5.56 -26.31
N GLU A 204 11.83 4.83 -25.73
CA GLU A 204 12.05 3.41 -25.99
C GLU A 204 12.66 2.72 -24.77
N TYR A 205 12.08 1.58 -24.36
CA TYR A 205 12.58 0.76 -23.27
C TYR A 205 12.51 -0.73 -23.60
N LEU A 206 13.64 -1.43 -23.44
CA LEU A 206 13.76 -2.87 -23.78
C LEU A 206 13.32 -3.21 -25.22
N GLY A 207 13.50 -2.28 -26.17
CA GLY A 207 13.11 -2.44 -27.57
C GLY A 207 11.61 -2.24 -27.83
N ILE A 208 10.86 -1.76 -26.83
CA ILE A 208 9.45 -1.39 -26.95
C ILE A 208 9.37 0.13 -27.03
N LYS A 209 8.70 0.66 -28.06
CA LYS A 209 8.44 2.08 -28.19
C LYS A 209 7.44 2.53 -27.12
N VAL A 210 7.73 3.64 -26.46
CA VAL A 210 6.91 4.16 -25.36
C VAL A 210 6.32 5.51 -25.76
N ARG A 211 5.01 5.64 -25.62
CA ARG A 211 4.29 6.92 -25.73
C ARG A 211 3.62 7.24 -24.40
N TYR A 212 3.47 8.52 -24.11
CA TYR A 212 2.90 8.99 -22.85
C TYR A 212 1.58 9.71 -23.11
N CYS A 213 0.54 9.29 -22.40
CA CYS A 213 -0.76 9.94 -22.37
C CYS A 213 -0.92 10.61 -21.01
N VAL A 214 -0.55 11.90 -20.93
CA VAL A 214 -0.58 12.65 -19.67
C VAL A 214 -2.01 13.12 -19.34
N GLU A 215 -2.48 12.81 -18.14
CA GLU A 215 -3.76 13.25 -17.60
C GLU A 215 -3.59 14.55 -16.79
N GLU A 216 -4.10 15.67 -17.32
CA GLU A 216 -4.09 16.97 -16.62
C GLU A 216 -4.95 16.97 -15.34
N LYS A 217 -5.99 16.14 -15.33
CA LYS A 217 -6.91 15.91 -14.20
C LYS A 217 -7.24 14.41 -14.15
N PRO A 218 -7.54 13.84 -12.97
CA PRO A 218 -7.84 12.41 -12.87
C PRO A 218 -9.09 12.03 -13.70
N LEU A 219 -8.93 11.22 -14.74
CA LEU A 219 -10.05 10.79 -15.61
C LEU A 219 -10.72 9.50 -15.14
N GLY A 220 -10.22 8.89 -14.07
CA GLY A 220 -10.62 7.54 -13.68
C GLY A 220 -10.05 6.49 -14.63
N THR A 221 -10.20 5.21 -14.28
CA THR A 221 -9.58 4.13 -15.05
C THR A 221 -10.10 4.07 -16.48
N GLY A 222 -11.41 4.22 -16.68
CA GLY A 222 -12.01 4.20 -18.00
C GLY A 222 -11.66 5.44 -18.82
N GLY A 223 -11.69 6.63 -18.20
CA GLY A 223 -11.35 7.88 -18.89
C GLY A 223 -9.89 7.93 -19.36
N GLY A 224 -8.95 7.48 -18.52
CA GLY A 224 -7.54 7.37 -18.90
C GLY A 224 -7.31 6.40 -20.06
N ILE A 225 -7.96 5.23 -20.04
CA ILE A 225 -7.94 4.26 -21.15
C ILE A 225 -8.49 4.88 -22.43
N LYS A 226 -9.67 5.53 -22.36
CA LYS A 226 -10.31 6.15 -23.53
C LYS A 226 -9.41 7.23 -24.14
N LYS A 227 -8.76 8.05 -23.32
CA LYS A 227 -7.79 9.06 -23.78
C LYS A 227 -6.56 8.41 -24.41
N ALA A 228 -6.01 7.36 -23.80
CA ALA A 228 -4.86 6.64 -24.35
C ALA A 228 -5.15 6.01 -25.72
N PHE A 229 -6.38 5.58 -25.95
CA PHE A 229 -6.84 5.06 -27.24
C PHE A 229 -6.85 6.11 -28.37
N GLU A 230 -6.75 7.42 -28.09
CA GLU A 230 -6.52 8.44 -29.13
C GLU A 230 -5.15 8.29 -29.81
N LEU A 231 -4.22 7.55 -29.17
CA LEU A 231 -2.87 7.29 -29.66
C LEU A 231 -2.71 5.86 -30.22
N ILE A 232 -3.80 5.09 -30.35
CA ILE A 232 -3.78 3.69 -30.76
C ILE A 232 -4.85 3.44 -31.83
N GLU A 233 -4.44 2.90 -32.97
CA GLU A 233 -5.35 2.63 -34.10
C GLU A 233 -6.01 1.24 -34.03
N ASN A 234 -5.31 0.26 -33.46
CA ASN A 234 -5.72 -1.15 -33.46
C ASN A 234 -6.27 -1.58 -32.09
N ASN A 235 -6.68 -2.85 -31.99
CA ASN A 235 -6.94 -3.49 -30.70
C ASN A 235 -5.69 -3.38 -29.80
N ALA A 236 -5.92 -3.16 -28.51
CA ALA A 236 -4.85 -3.02 -27.54
C ALA A 236 -5.12 -3.85 -26.29
N PHE A 237 -4.06 -4.43 -25.75
CA PHE A 237 -4.09 -4.94 -24.39
C PHE A 237 -4.09 -3.77 -23.41
N VAL A 238 -4.98 -3.83 -22.42
CA VAL A 238 -5.06 -2.85 -21.34
C VAL A 238 -4.66 -3.54 -20.05
N LEU A 239 -3.66 -2.97 -19.37
CA LEU A 239 -3.11 -3.51 -18.13
C LEU A 239 -2.99 -2.41 -17.08
N ASN A 240 -3.14 -2.79 -15.81
CA ASN A 240 -2.82 -1.91 -14.70
C ASN A 240 -1.29 -1.79 -14.53
N GLY A 241 -0.79 -0.56 -14.39
CA GLY A 241 0.65 -0.32 -14.19
C GLY A 241 1.19 -0.65 -12.80
N ASP A 242 0.32 -1.00 -11.84
CA ASP A 242 0.67 -1.28 -10.44
C ASP A 242 0.32 -2.71 -9.98
N THR A 243 -0.13 -3.55 -10.91
CA THR A 243 -0.51 -4.94 -10.65
C THR A 243 0.10 -5.85 -11.71
N PHE A 244 0.52 -7.05 -11.31
CA PHE A 244 1.04 -8.06 -12.23
C PHE A 244 0.13 -9.28 -12.17
N PHE A 245 -0.42 -9.65 -13.33
CA PHE A 245 -1.15 -10.89 -13.51
C PHE A 245 -0.60 -11.59 -14.75
N ASP A 246 -0.02 -12.78 -14.54
CA ASP A 246 0.63 -13.58 -15.56
C ASP A 246 -0.43 -14.21 -16.48
N VAL A 247 -0.78 -13.50 -17.54
CA VAL A 247 -1.77 -13.92 -18.55
C VAL A 247 -1.03 -14.27 -19.83
N ASN A 248 -1.44 -15.33 -20.51
CA ASN A 248 -0.96 -15.58 -21.86
C ASN A 248 -1.64 -14.62 -22.85
N LEU A 249 -0.95 -13.55 -23.26
CA LEU A 249 -1.51 -12.53 -24.16
C LEU A 249 -1.83 -13.09 -25.55
N THR A 250 -1.08 -14.09 -26.02
CA THR A 250 -1.36 -14.78 -27.29
C THR A 250 -2.66 -15.57 -27.21
N GLU A 251 -2.92 -16.24 -26.08
CA GLU A 251 -4.20 -16.94 -25.87
C GLU A 251 -5.36 -15.97 -25.70
N LEU A 252 -5.15 -14.83 -25.02
CA LEU A 252 -6.18 -13.80 -24.87
C LEU A 252 -6.56 -13.19 -26.22
N ASP A 253 -5.59 -12.90 -27.08
CA ASP A 253 -5.83 -12.41 -28.44
C ASP A 253 -6.56 -13.46 -29.29
N ALA A 254 -6.09 -14.70 -29.28
CA ALA A 254 -6.75 -15.79 -29.99
C ALA A 254 -8.20 -15.97 -29.49
N PHE A 255 -8.44 -15.91 -28.18
CA PHE A 255 -9.78 -15.98 -27.60
C PHE A 255 -10.67 -14.82 -28.07
N HIS A 256 -10.17 -13.59 -28.00
CA HIS A 256 -10.89 -12.39 -28.42
C HIS A 256 -11.31 -12.48 -29.89
N ASN A 257 -10.38 -12.88 -30.77
CA ASN A 257 -10.63 -13.04 -32.20
C ASN A 257 -11.58 -14.21 -32.49
N ASN A 258 -11.40 -15.36 -31.85
CA ASN A 258 -12.25 -16.54 -32.06
C ASN A 258 -13.69 -16.35 -31.58
N THR A 259 -13.89 -15.52 -30.55
CA THR A 259 -15.23 -15.21 -30.03
C THR A 259 -15.85 -13.99 -30.70
N ASN A 260 -15.10 -13.27 -31.54
CA ASN A 260 -15.49 -11.99 -32.13
C ASN A 260 -16.07 -11.03 -31.07
N ALA A 261 -15.42 -10.98 -29.90
CA ALA A 261 -15.86 -10.19 -28.77
C ALA A 261 -15.46 -8.72 -28.93
N ASP A 262 -16.33 -7.78 -28.57
CA ASP A 262 -15.98 -6.36 -28.51
C ASP A 262 -14.99 -6.07 -27.36
N PHE A 263 -15.06 -6.86 -26.29
CA PHE A 263 -14.25 -6.68 -25.09
C PHE A 263 -13.97 -8.05 -24.45
N SER A 264 -12.70 -8.34 -24.18
CA SER A 264 -12.28 -9.55 -23.48
C SER A 264 -11.52 -9.21 -22.20
N MET A 265 -11.71 -10.00 -21.15
CA MET A 265 -11.06 -9.79 -19.86
C MET A 265 -10.48 -11.08 -19.31
N SER A 266 -9.35 -10.95 -18.62
CA SER A 266 -8.70 -12.07 -17.92
C SER A 266 -9.24 -12.19 -16.51
N LEU A 267 -9.52 -13.41 -16.07
CA LEU A 267 -10.08 -13.72 -14.76
C LEU A 267 -9.13 -14.59 -13.97
N LYS A 268 -9.05 -14.35 -12.67
CA LYS A 268 -8.29 -15.19 -11.75
C LYS A 268 -9.24 -15.98 -10.87
N HIS A 269 -9.11 -17.30 -10.88
CA HIS A 269 -9.80 -18.17 -9.94
C HIS A 269 -9.14 -18.05 -8.56
N LEU A 270 -9.96 -17.88 -7.53
CA LEU A 270 -9.51 -17.85 -6.14
C LEU A 270 -10.46 -18.65 -5.25
N THR A 271 -9.93 -19.13 -4.13
CA THR A 271 -10.68 -19.78 -3.05
C THR A 271 -10.50 -19.02 -1.74
N GLU A 272 -11.54 -19.02 -0.91
CA GLU A 272 -11.55 -18.48 0.46
C GLU A 272 -11.04 -17.03 0.56
N PHE A 273 -11.75 -16.08 -0.05
CA PHE A 273 -11.36 -14.67 -0.09
C PHE A 273 -12.52 -13.72 0.26
N ASP A 274 -12.20 -12.52 0.76
CA ASP A 274 -13.17 -11.48 1.15
C ASP A 274 -12.83 -10.07 0.62
N ARG A 275 -11.70 -9.92 -0.10
CA ARG A 275 -11.18 -8.60 -0.53
C ARG A 275 -11.60 -8.16 -1.93
N TYR A 276 -12.15 -9.07 -2.72
CA TYR A 276 -12.44 -8.89 -4.14
C TYR A 276 -13.92 -9.16 -4.45
N GLY A 277 -14.45 -8.46 -5.44
CA GLY A 277 -15.74 -8.81 -6.03
C GLY A 277 -15.59 -10.03 -6.93
N THR A 278 -16.70 -10.72 -7.20
CA THR A 278 -16.70 -11.91 -8.06
C THR A 278 -17.41 -11.67 -9.37
N ILE A 279 -16.98 -12.38 -10.41
CA ILE A 279 -17.55 -12.32 -11.75
C ILE A 279 -18.34 -13.59 -12.02
N ALA A 280 -19.62 -13.42 -12.35
CA ALA A 280 -20.50 -14.49 -12.79
C ALA A 280 -20.32 -14.75 -14.28
N LEU A 281 -20.18 -16.02 -14.65
CA LEU A 281 -19.94 -16.46 -16.02
C LEU A 281 -21.03 -17.42 -16.50
N GLU A 282 -21.38 -17.32 -17.78
CA GLU A 282 -22.15 -18.32 -18.53
C GLU A 282 -21.48 -18.55 -19.88
N ASN A 283 -20.98 -19.77 -20.15
CA ASN A 283 -20.29 -20.12 -21.39
C ASN A 283 -19.19 -19.12 -21.80
N SER A 284 -18.34 -18.74 -20.83
CA SER A 284 -17.27 -17.73 -20.99
C SER A 284 -17.75 -16.29 -21.25
N ARG A 285 -19.06 -16.02 -21.22
CA ARG A 285 -19.62 -14.66 -21.22
C ARG A 285 -19.81 -14.16 -19.80
N VAL A 286 -19.42 -12.90 -19.54
CA VAL A 286 -19.68 -12.25 -18.27
C VAL A 286 -21.17 -11.93 -18.15
N LYS A 287 -21.77 -12.30 -17.02
CA LYS A 287 -23.21 -12.09 -16.72
C LYS A 287 -23.47 -11.17 -15.54
N GLY A 288 -22.45 -10.85 -14.77
CA GLY A 288 -22.60 -9.93 -13.66
C GLY A 288 -21.37 -9.84 -12.80
N PHE A 289 -21.29 -8.71 -12.10
CA PHE A 289 -20.30 -8.44 -11.08
C PHE A 289 -21.01 -8.47 -9.73
N LYS A 290 -20.39 -9.10 -8.74
CA LYS A 290 -20.89 -9.14 -7.36
C LYS A 290 -19.94 -8.39 -6.45
N GLU A 291 -20.51 -7.58 -5.57
CA GLU A 291 -19.77 -6.82 -4.58
C GLU A 291 -18.95 -7.70 -3.62
N LYS A 292 -17.97 -7.07 -2.98
CA LYS A 292 -17.00 -7.72 -2.09
C LYS A 292 -17.72 -8.36 -0.89
N THR A 293 -17.75 -9.67 -0.89
CA THR A 293 -18.29 -10.50 0.20
C THR A 293 -17.43 -11.73 0.35
N TYR A 294 -17.44 -12.35 1.54
CA TYR A 294 -16.74 -13.61 1.73
C TYR A 294 -17.22 -14.64 0.70
N THR A 295 -16.28 -15.15 -0.08
CA THR A 295 -16.54 -16.08 -1.17
C THR A 295 -15.61 -17.28 -1.01
N LYS A 296 -16.22 -18.47 -0.99
CA LYS A 296 -15.48 -19.73 -0.87
C LYS A 296 -14.73 -20.08 -2.15
N ASP A 297 -15.34 -19.85 -3.31
CA ASP A 297 -14.82 -20.19 -4.63
C ASP A 297 -15.39 -19.21 -5.65
N GLY A 298 -14.54 -18.61 -6.49
CA GLY A 298 -15.03 -17.67 -7.50
C GLY A 298 -13.95 -17.07 -8.39
N TRP A 299 -14.41 -16.41 -9.45
CA TRP A 299 -13.59 -15.68 -10.39
C TRP A 299 -13.52 -14.21 -10.00
N ILE A 300 -12.32 -13.64 -9.96
CA ILE A 300 -12.13 -12.20 -9.74
C ILE A 300 -11.63 -11.53 -11.02
N ASN A 301 -11.83 -10.21 -11.10
CA ASN A 301 -11.28 -9.41 -12.18
C ASN A 301 -9.74 -9.45 -12.12
N GLY A 302 -9.09 -9.93 -13.19
CA GLY A 302 -7.63 -10.01 -13.29
C GLY A 302 -6.97 -8.69 -13.70
N GLY A 303 -7.73 -7.70 -14.17
CA GLY A 303 -7.20 -6.38 -14.53
C GLY A 303 -6.38 -6.35 -15.82
N VAL A 304 -6.53 -7.37 -16.68
CA VAL A 304 -5.94 -7.44 -18.02
C VAL A 304 -7.06 -7.62 -19.04
N TYR A 305 -7.12 -6.73 -20.01
CA TYR A 305 -8.21 -6.65 -20.98
C TYR A 305 -7.69 -6.56 -22.41
N LEU A 306 -8.55 -6.86 -23.38
CA LEU A 306 -8.31 -6.64 -24.80
C LEU A 306 -9.57 -6.03 -25.43
N THR A 307 -9.42 -4.85 -26.04
CA THR A 307 -10.50 -4.09 -26.68
C THR A 307 -9.93 -3.05 -27.64
N SER A 308 -10.78 -2.20 -28.20
CA SER A 308 -10.41 -1.14 -29.15
C SER A 308 -11.03 0.21 -28.83
N ALA A 309 -10.46 1.27 -29.42
CA ALA A 309 -11.01 2.61 -29.39
C ALA A 309 -12.44 2.65 -29.96
N GLU A 310 -12.69 1.89 -31.03
CA GLU A 310 -13.98 1.82 -31.70
C GLU A 310 -15.09 1.39 -30.72
N VAL A 311 -14.83 0.33 -29.94
CA VAL A 311 -15.80 -0.21 -28.99
C VAL A 311 -16.16 0.81 -27.93
N LEU A 312 -15.18 1.45 -27.29
CA LEU A 312 -15.45 2.46 -26.25
C LEU A 312 -16.18 3.69 -26.80
N ASN A 313 -15.93 4.05 -28.07
CA ASN A 313 -16.57 5.20 -28.71
C ASN A 313 -18.03 4.96 -29.14
N ARG A 314 -18.50 3.70 -29.16
CA ARG A 314 -19.93 3.38 -29.38
C ARG A 314 -20.83 3.82 -28.23
N PHE A 315 -20.27 4.08 -27.05
CA PHE A 315 -21.00 4.41 -25.83
C PHE A 315 -20.88 5.88 -25.46
N ASN A 316 -21.97 6.46 -24.96
CA ASN A 316 -21.99 7.84 -24.45
C ASN A 316 -21.40 7.89 -23.04
N LEU A 317 -20.07 7.83 -22.96
CA LEU A 317 -19.32 7.81 -21.70
C LEU A 317 -18.92 9.24 -21.28
N HIS A 318 -19.04 9.51 -19.98
CA HIS A 318 -18.51 10.74 -19.38
C HIS A 318 -16.99 10.84 -19.55
N GLU A 319 -16.45 12.06 -19.43
CA GLU A 319 -15.00 12.28 -19.50
C GLU A 319 -14.26 11.58 -18.35
N GLN A 320 -14.83 11.62 -17.14
CA GLN A 320 -14.32 10.93 -15.96
C GLN A 320 -15.20 9.72 -15.64
N PHE A 321 -14.67 8.51 -15.73
CA PHE A 321 -15.43 7.29 -15.41
C PHE A 321 -14.54 6.09 -15.02
N SER A 322 -15.11 5.16 -14.27
CA SER A 322 -14.48 3.88 -13.93
C SER A 322 -14.78 2.83 -15.00
N LEU A 323 -13.74 2.18 -15.54
CA LEU A 323 -13.91 1.09 -16.50
C LEU A 323 -14.81 -0.02 -15.94
N GLU A 324 -14.61 -0.41 -14.68
CA GLU A 324 -15.37 -1.51 -14.08
C GLU A 324 -16.81 -1.08 -13.74
N LYS A 325 -16.96 -0.01 -12.95
CA LYS A 325 -18.25 0.37 -12.35
C LYS A 325 -19.19 1.10 -13.33
N ASP A 326 -18.63 1.90 -14.22
CA ASP A 326 -19.43 2.75 -15.11
C ASP A 326 -19.56 2.20 -16.52
N PHE A 327 -18.67 1.27 -16.91
CA PHE A 327 -18.70 0.64 -18.23
C PHE A 327 -19.03 -0.86 -18.15
N LEU A 328 -18.12 -1.71 -17.65
CA LEU A 328 -18.29 -3.17 -17.68
C LEU A 328 -19.53 -3.65 -16.93
N GLU A 329 -19.79 -3.12 -15.73
CA GLU A 329 -20.96 -3.49 -14.94
C GLU A 329 -22.30 -3.10 -15.58
N ARG A 330 -22.28 -2.08 -16.45
CA ARG A 330 -23.50 -1.51 -17.06
C ARG A 330 -23.76 -2.01 -18.49
N HIS A 331 -22.76 -2.61 -19.13
CA HIS A 331 -22.80 -3.03 -20.53
C HIS A 331 -22.38 -4.49 -20.66
N LEU A 332 -23.25 -5.39 -20.18
CA LEU A 332 -23.05 -6.85 -20.17
C LEU A 332 -23.70 -7.57 -21.38
N ASP A 333 -24.51 -6.83 -22.14
CA ASP A 333 -25.38 -7.36 -23.20
C ASP A 333 -24.64 -7.72 -24.49
#